data_AF-A0A938KL64-F1
#
_entry.id   AF-A0A938KL64-F1
#
_cell.length_a   1.000
_cell.length_b   1.000
_cell.length_c   1.000
_cell.angle_alpha   90.00
_cell.angle_beta   90.00
_cell.angle_gamma   90.00
#
_symmetry.space_group_name_H-M   'P 1'
#
loop_
_entity.id
_entity.type
_entity.pdbx_description
1 polymer ?
#
loop_
_entity_poly.entity_id
_entity_poly.type
_entity_poly.pdbx_seq_one_letter_code
_entity_poly.pdbx_strand_id
1 'polypeptide(L)'
;MVDHGFIAVRAQLLEVAAFLDRVERHGVADDFRCAALRSAAALLVDGRPERARRLLEHLSDPTTVPVPAARGQSAVGAWRPEPRRSK
;
A
#
# COMPACT_ATOMS: atom_id res chain seq x y z
N MET A 1 -19.13 -1.38 19.54
CA MET A 1 -18.30 -0.83 18.43
C MET A 1 -17.40 -1.90 17.84
N VAL A 2 -16.64 -2.63 18.67
CA VAL A 2 -15.81 -3.77 18.21
C VAL A 2 -16.66 -4.79 17.46
N ASP A 3 -17.78 -5.22 18.03
CA ASP A 3 -18.62 -6.30 17.47
C ASP A 3 -19.16 -5.99 16.06
N HIS A 4 -19.41 -4.72 15.76
CA HIS A 4 -19.99 -4.30 14.48
C HIS A 4 -18.98 -4.38 13.33
N GLY A 5 -17.69 -4.20 13.60
CA GLY A 5 -16.63 -4.22 12.59
C GLY A 5 -15.71 -5.44 12.64
N PHE A 6 -15.69 -6.17 13.76
CA PHE A 6 -14.66 -7.17 14.03
C PHE A 6 -14.60 -8.26 12.97
N ILE A 7 -15.74 -8.81 12.55
CA ILE A 7 -15.78 -9.88 11.55
C ILE A 7 -15.29 -9.39 10.19
N ALA A 8 -15.71 -8.19 9.77
CA ALA A 8 -15.27 -7.61 8.50
C ALA A 8 -13.77 -7.31 8.50
N VAL A 9 -13.25 -6.70 9.57
CA VAL A 9 -11.82 -6.41 9.73
C VAL A 9 -11.00 -7.70 9.78
N ARG A 10 -11.47 -8.72 10.51
CA ARG A 10 -10.83 -10.04 10.55
C ARG A 10 -10.75 -10.67 9.16
N ALA A 11 -11.82 -10.60 8.37
CA ALA A 11 -11.81 -11.10 7.00
C ALA A 11 -10.78 -10.37 6.13
N GLN A 12 -10.72 -9.03 6.22
CA GLN A 12 -9.71 -8.24 5.50
C GLN A 12 -8.27 -8.60 5.90
N LEU A 13 -8.00 -8.87 7.17
CA LEU A 13 -6.67 -9.31 7.62
C LEU A 13 -6.30 -10.69 7.04
N LEU A 14 -7.25 -11.63 6.99
CA LEU A 14 -7.03 -12.94 6.37
C LEU A 14 -6.74 -12.81 4.86
N GLU A 15 -7.46 -11.93 4.16
CA GLU A 15 -7.22 -11.66 2.73
C GLU A 15 -5.83 -11.08 2.48
N VAL A 16 -5.38 -10.15 3.34
CA VAL A 16 -4.02 -9.59 3.25
C VAL A 16 -2.96 -10.68 3.45
N ALA A 17 -3.13 -11.53 4.47
CA ALA A 17 -2.20 -12.64 4.71
C ALA A 17 -2.15 -13.62 3.53
N ALA A 18 -3.31 -14.06 3.04
CA ALA A 18 -3.41 -14.98 1.91
C ALA A 18 -2.82 -14.39 0.61
N PHE A 19 -2.95 -13.08 0.40
CA PHE A 19 -2.31 -12.40 -0.72
C PHE A 19 -0.79 -12.44 -0.62
N LEU A 20 -0.22 -12.12 0.55
CA LEU A 20 1.23 -12.16 0.77
C LEU A 20 1.79 -13.58 0.59
N ASP A 21 1.10 -14.60 1.10
CA ASP A 21 1.48 -16.01 0.90
C ASP A 21 1.50 -16.40 -0.58
N ARG A 22 0.56 -15.90 -1.40
CA ARG A 22 0.56 -16.14 -2.86
C ARG A 22 1.74 -15.44 -3.53
N VAL A 23 2.00 -14.19 -3.17
CA VAL A 23 3.12 -13.39 -3.70
C VAL A 23 4.45 -14.08 -3.45
N GLU A 24 4.66 -14.59 -2.24
CA GLU A 24 5.89 -15.30 -1.86
C GLU A 24 6.02 -16.63 -2.61
N ARG A 25 4.96 -17.43 -2.67
CA ARG A 25 4.95 -18.70 -3.42
C ARG A 25 5.25 -18.54 -4.91
N HIS A 26 4.84 -17.43 -5.51
CA HIS A 26 5.06 -17.14 -6.93
C HIS A 26 6.35 -16.34 -7.21
N GLY A 27 7.19 -16.07 -6.20
CA GLY A 27 8.47 -15.39 -6.39
C GLY A 27 8.37 -13.92 -6.81
N VAL A 28 7.25 -13.25 -6.52
CA VAL A 28 7.00 -11.84 -6.86
C VAL A 28 7.10 -10.91 -5.64
N ALA A 29 7.75 -11.38 -4.58
CA ALA A 29 7.90 -10.65 -3.32
C ALA A 29 8.65 -9.30 -3.47
N ASP A 30 9.50 -9.17 -4.48
CA ASP A 30 10.29 -7.96 -4.77
C ASP A 30 9.49 -6.86 -5.51
N ASP A 31 8.23 -7.11 -5.85
CA ASP A 31 7.35 -6.06 -6.38
C ASP A 31 7.20 -4.93 -5.34
N PHE A 32 7.48 -3.69 -5.76
CA PHE A 32 7.38 -2.52 -4.89
C PHE A 32 6.03 -2.35 -4.21
N ARG A 33 4.93 -2.81 -4.81
CA ARG A 33 3.59 -2.75 -4.19
C ARG A 33 3.53 -3.65 -2.97
N CYS A 34 4.19 -4.81 -3.02
CA CYS A 34 4.31 -5.70 -1.88
C CYS A 34 5.19 -5.09 -0.79
N ALA A 35 6.28 -4.42 -1.16
CA ALA A 35 7.09 -3.66 -0.20
C ALA A 35 6.29 -2.52 0.47
N ALA A 36 5.52 -1.76 -0.30
CA ALA A 36 4.66 -0.69 0.19
C ALA A 36 3.56 -1.21 1.12
N LEU A 37 2.90 -2.33 0.79
CA LEU A 37 1.89 -2.96 1.64
C LEU A 37 2.48 -3.42 2.99
N ARG A 38 3.67 -4.03 2.99
CA ARG A 38 4.35 -4.45 4.23
C ARG A 38 4.69 -3.25 5.12
N SER A 39 5.20 -2.17 4.52
CA SER A 39 5.50 -0.93 5.25
C SER A 39 4.22 -0.25 5.78
N ALA A 40 3.15 -0.22 4.98
CA ALA A 40 1.84 0.30 5.39
C ALA A 40 1.23 -0.48 6.56
N ALA A 41 1.40 -1.81 6.59
CA ALA A 41 0.89 -2.66 7.67
C ALA A 41 1.49 -2.30 9.03
N ALA A 42 2.76 -1.86 9.07
CA ALA A 42 3.40 -1.41 10.32
C ALA A 42 2.68 -0.19 10.94
N LEU A 43 2.09 0.68 10.13
CA LEU A 43 1.34 1.86 10.59
C LEU A 43 0.03 1.48 11.33
N LEU A 44 -0.49 0.27 11.13
CA LEU A 44 -1.71 -0.18 11.80
C LEU A 44 -1.49 -0.39 13.31
N VAL A 45 -0.29 -0.83 13.70
CA VAL A 45 0.01 -1.28 15.08
C VAL A 45 0.94 -0.33 15.86
N ASP A 46 1.36 0.78 15.25
CA ASP A 46 2.34 1.71 15.82
C ASP A 46 1.84 2.59 16.99
N GLY A 47 0.60 2.37 17.46
CA GLY A 47 0.00 3.13 18.56
C GLY A 47 -0.41 4.57 18.22
N ARG A 48 -0.13 5.09 17.03
CA ARG A 48 -0.37 6.51 16.69
C ARG A 48 -1.76 6.74 16.08
N PRO A 49 -2.35 7.95 16.26
CA PRO A 49 -3.68 8.28 15.72
C PRO A 49 -3.66 8.42 14.19
N GLU A 50 -4.82 8.68 13.59
CA GLU A 50 -4.97 8.96 12.14
C GLU A 50 -4.46 7.84 11.20
N ARG A 51 -4.52 6.58 11.64
CA ARG A 51 -3.99 5.43 10.89
C ARG A 51 -4.46 5.39 9.44
N ALA A 52 -5.75 5.64 9.19
CA ALA A 52 -6.31 5.66 7.84
C ALA A 52 -5.67 6.74 6.95
N ARG A 53 -5.53 7.98 7.46
CA ARG A 53 -4.86 9.07 6.73
C ARG A 53 -3.42 8.73 6.42
N ARG A 54 -2.67 8.27 7.43
CA ARG A 54 -1.24 7.94 7.29
C ARG A 54 -1.01 6.77 6.33
N LEU A 55 -1.90 5.77 6.35
CA LEU A 55 -1.85 4.66 5.41
C LEU A 55 -2.14 5.12 3.97
N LEU A 56 -3.14 5.98 3.77
CA LEU A 56 -3.46 6.56 2.47
C LEU A 56 -2.27 7.37 1.91
N GLU A 57 -1.71 8.27 2.72
CA GLU A 57 -0.56 9.09 2.35
C GLU A 57 0.67 8.24 2.03
N HIS A 58 0.91 7.17 2.80
CA HIS A 58 2.03 6.26 2.56
C HIS A 58 1.96 5.54 1.21
N LEU A 59 0.75 5.27 0.71
CA LEU A 59 0.53 4.60 -0.57
C LEU A 59 0.38 5.59 -1.75
N SER A 60 0.23 6.88 -1.48
CA SER A 60 -0.08 7.91 -2.48
C SER A 60 1.17 8.61 -3.01
N ASP A 61 1.06 9.18 -4.21
CA ASP A 61 2.05 10.12 -4.73
C ASP A 61 2.05 11.39 -3.86
N PRO A 62 3.17 11.76 -3.20
CA PRO A 62 3.24 12.95 -2.36
C PRO A 62 3.49 14.23 -3.18
N THR A 63 3.68 14.14 -4.50
CA THR A 63 4.01 15.28 -5.34
C THR A 63 2.80 16.20 -5.55
N THR A 64 3.05 17.50 -5.51
CA THR A 64 2.02 18.54 -5.73
C THR A 64 2.13 19.19 -7.10
N VAL A 65 3.20 18.88 -7.84
CA VAL A 65 3.43 19.38 -9.19
C VAL A 65 2.82 18.38 -10.18
N PRO A 66 1.85 18.80 -11.01
CA PRO A 66 1.26 17.93 -12.00
C PRO A 66 2.33 17.38 -12.96
N VAL A 67 2.23 16.10 -13.30
CA VAL A 67 3.07 15.54 -14.37
C VAL A 67 2.66 16.15 -15.72
N PRO A 68 3.61 16.44 -16.63
CA PRO A 68 3.31 17.10 -17.90
C PRO A 68 2.31 16.35 -18.80
N ALA A 69 2.25 15.03 -18.66
CA ALA A 69 1.29 14.17 -19.34
C ALA A 69 1.09 12.88 -18.53
N ALA A 70 -0.10 12.29 -18.64
CA ALA A 70 -0.36 10.97 -18.06
C ALA A 70 0.53 9.91 -18.72
N ARG A 71 1.39 9.25 -17.94
CA ARG A 71 2.17 8.10 -18.38
C ARG A 71 1.37 6.83 -18.12
N GLY A 72 0.59 6.42 -19.11
CA GLY A 72 -0.29 5.25 -19.00
C GLY A 72 -1.63 5.54 -18.32
N GLN A 73 -2.46 4.51 -18.13
CA GLN A 73 -3.87 4.65 -17.77
C GLN A 73 -4.26 4.17 -16.36
N SER A 74 -3.34 3.89 -15.44
CA SER A 74 -3.76 3.28 -14.16
C SER A 74 -2.94 3.69 -12.95
N ALA A 75 -3.65 4.10 -11.90
CA ALA A 75 -3.13 4.05 -10.55
C ALA A 75 -2.79 2.59 -10.21
N VAL A 76 -1.57 2.34 -9.75
CA VAL A 76 -1.05 0.99 -9.47
C VAL A 76 -1.14 0.61 -7.99
N GLY A 77 -1.76 1.46 -7.16
CA GLY A 77 -2.06 1.18 -5.75
C GLY A 77 -0.91 1.41 -4.76
N ALA A 78 0.27 1.80 -5.23
CA ALA A 78 1.38 2.25 -4.40
C ALA A 78 2.22 3.28 -5.16
N TRP A 79 2.88 4.17 -4.42
CA TRP A 79 3.82 5.12 -5.00
C TRP A 79 5.19 4.47 -5.22
N ARG A 80 5.70 4.61 -6.44
CA ARG A 80 7.11 4.34 -6.76
C ARG A 80 7.70 5.64 -7.28
N PRO A 81 8.66 6.28 -6.57
CA PRO A 81 9.39 7.38 -7.16
C PRO A 81 10.12 6.84 -8.39
N GLU A 82 9.87 7.45 -9.55
CA GLU A 82 10.60 7.10 -10.77
C GLU A 82 12.10 7.34 -10.51
N PRO A 83 13.01 6.41 -10.85
CA PRO A 83 14.43 6.73 -10.80
C PRO A 83 14.65 7.91 -11.73
N ARG A 84 15.17 9.02 -11.20
CA ARG A 84 15.52 10.21 -11.98
C ARG A 84 16.44 9.75 -13.11
N ARG A 85 15.92 9.61 -14.33
CA ARG A 85 16.76 9.29 -15.50
C ARG A 85 17.77 10.43 -15.64
N SER A 86 19.03 10.15 -15.31
CA SER A 86 20.14 10.98 -15.76
C SER A 86 20.15 10.94 -17.28
N LYS A 87 20.09 12.13 -17.88
CA LYS A 87 20.22 12.50 -19.30
C LYS A 87 20.43 11.37 -20.31
#